data_AF-A0A7H1Q8Y4-F1
#
_entry.id   AF-A0A7H1Q8Y4-F1
#
_cell.length_a   1.000
_cell.length_b   1.000
_cell.length_c   1.000
_cell.angle_alpha   90.00
_cell.angle_beta   90.00
_cell.angle_gamma   90.00
#
_symmetry.space_group_name_H-M   'P 1'
#
loop_
_entity.id
_entity.type
_entity.pdbx_description
1 polymer ?
#
loop_
_entity_poly.entity_id
_entity_poly.type
_entity_poly.pdbx_seq_one_letter_code
_entity_poly.pdbx_strand_id
1 'polypeptide(L)' 'MTRDEALTEATTAADKARYLAAEAQRASTIRDLHSQTQMYAAASGAWADTARVYIALAAELAAQPVTDETTED' A
#
# COMPACT_ATOMS: atom_id res chain seq x y z
N MET A 1 16.09 -0.38 -0.67
CA MET A 1 14.84 -1.01 -0.19
C MET A 1 15.00 -2.51 -0.28
N THR A 2 14.78 -3.24 0.80
CA THR A 2 14.75 -4.70 0.84
C THR A 2 13.33 -5.23 0.60
N ARG A 3 13.18 -6.55 0.39
CA ARG A 3 11.87 -7.20 0.31
C ARG A 3 11.01 -6.90 1.55
N ASP A 4 11.59 -7.01 2.74
CA ASP A 4 10.87 -6.82 4.00
C ASP A 4 10.46 -5.36 4.22
N GLU A 5 11.30 -4.42 3.81
CA GLU A 5 10.95 -2.99 3.78
C GLU A 5 9.77 -2.74 2.82
N ALA A 6 9.79 -3.32 1.61
CA ALA A 6 8.68 -3.20 0.66
C ALA A 6 7.38 -3.81 1.21
N LEU A 7 7.43 -4.96 1.89
CA LEU A 7 6.26 -5.55 2.54
C LEU A 7 5.74 -4.70 3.71
N THR A 8 6.62 -4.04 4.45
CA THR A 8 6.26 -3.10 5.52
C THR A 8 5.53 -1.88 4.96
N GLU A 9 6.04 -1.30 3.87
CA GLU A 9 5.38 -0.19 3.18
C GLU A 9 4.04 -0.60 2.56
N ALA A 10 3.95 -1.80 1.97
CA ALA A 10 2.70 -2.36 1.48
C ALA A 10 1.64 -2.47 2.58
N THR A 11 2.03 -2.98 3.75
CA THR A 11 1.14 -3.12 4.90
C THR A 11 0.66 -1.76 5.40
N THR A 12 1.58 -0.80 5.52
CA THR A 12 1.27 0.58 5.93
C THR A 12 0.30 1.25 4.97
N ALA A 13 0.50 1.08 3.65
CA ALA A 13 -0.39 1.61 2.63
C ALA A 13 -1.78 0.94 2.70
N ALA A 14 -1.84 -0.38 2.89
CA ALA A 14 -3.09 -1.12 3.03
C ALA A 14 -3.90 -0.67 4.27
N ASP A 15 -3.23 -0.40 5.40
CA ASP A 15 -3.89 0.10 6.60
C ASP A 15 -4.48 1.51 6.40
N LYS A 16 -3.76 2.40 5.71
CA LYS A 16 -4.28 3.73 5.34
C LYS A 16 -5.49 3.61 4.41
N ALA A 17 -5.42 2.72 3.41
CA ALA A 17 -6.53 2.47 2.51
C ALA A 17 -7.78 2.00 3.27
N ARG A 18 -7.61 1.05 4.19
CA ARG A 18 -8.69 0.53 5.05
C ARG A 18 -9.30 1.63 5.93
N TYR A 19 -8.47 2.44 6.59
CA TYR A 19 -8.93 3.54 7.43
C TYR A 19 -9.78 4.54 6.62
N LEU A 20 -9.29 4.97 5.46
CA LEU A 20 -10.00 5.92 4.61
C LEU A 20 -11.28 5.34 4.01
N ALA A 21 -11.32 4.04 3.69
CA ALA A 21 -12.55 3.38 3.28
C ALA A 21 -13.61 3.42 4.40
N ALA A 22 -13.20 3.20 5.65
CA ALA A 22 -14.10 3.30 6.80
C ALA A 22 -14.61 4.73 7.01
N GLU A 23 -13.75 5.75 6.85
CA GLU A 23 -14.18 7.15 6.91
C GLU A 23 -15.12 7.52 5.75
N ALA A 24 -14.89 6.99 4.53
CA ALA A 24 -15.82 7.17 3.42
C ALA A 24 -17.20 6.57 3.74
N GLN A 25 -17.24 5.35 4.29
CA GLN A 25 -18.48 4.71 4.71
C GLN A 25 -19.19 5.54 5.78
N ARG A 26 -18.46 6.00 6.80
CA ARG A 26 -19.00 6.86 7.86
C ARG A 26 -19.56 8.16 7.28
N ALA A 27 -18.79 8.87 6.47
CA ALA A 27 -19.17 10.12 5.83
C ALA A 27 -20.43 9.97 4.95
N SER A 28 -20.59 8.83 4.27
CA SER A 28 -21.77 8.56 3.44
C SER A 28 -23.08 8.53 4.23
N THR A 29 -23.01 8.18 5.52
CA THR A 29 -24.18 8.06 6.42
C THR A 29 -24.50 9.34 7.20
N ILE A 30 -23.58 10.30 7.24
CA ILE A 30 -23.73 11.57 7.98
C ILE A 30 -23.94 12.69 6.97
N ARG A 31 -25.14 13.31 6.98
CA ARG A 31 -25.54 14.35 6.01
C ARG A 31 -24.49 15.45 5.82
N ASP A 32 -23.94 15.96 6.92
CA ASP A 32 -22.99 17.08 6.90
C ASP A 32 -21.60 16.69 6.37
N LEU A 33 -21.28 15.39 6.35
CA LEU A 33 -20.01 14.86 5.87
C LEU A 33 -20.12 14.24 4.46
N HIS A 34 -21.33 14.22 3.87
CA HIS A 34 -21.58 13.50 2.63
C HIS A 34 -20.66 13.98 1.47
N SER A 35 -20.34 15.28 1.44
CA SER A 35 -19.40 15.87 0.48
C SER A 35 -17.96 15.32 0.59
N GLN A 36 -17.57 14.82 1.76
CA GLN A 36 -16.23 14.26 2.02
C GLN A 36 -16.12 12.78 1.60
N THR A 37 -17.25 12.10 1.38
CA THR A 37 -17.29 10.68 0.97
C THR A 37 -16.39 10.41 -0.23
N GLN A 38 -16.50 11.24 -1.28
CA GLN A 38 -15.72 11.07 -2.50
C GLN A 38 -14.22 11.27 -2.27
N MET A 39 -13.86 12.26 -1.43
CA MET A 39 -12.46 12.52 -1.08
C MET A 39 -11.84 11.33 -0.35
N TYR A 40 -12.52 10.79 0.68
CA TYR A 40 -12.05 9.63 1.41
C TYR A 40 -11.98 8.38 0.53
N ALA A 41 -12.97 8.15 -0.34
CA ALA A 41 -12.96 7.02 -1.26
C ALA A 41 -11.81 7.10 -2.27
N ALA A 42 -11.56 8.27 -2.86
CA ALA A 42 -10.45 8.48 -3.79
C ALA A 42 -9.09 8.27 -3.10
N ALA A 43 -8.92 8.82 -1.89
CA ALA A 43 -7.70 8.64 -1.11
C ALA A 43 -7.48 7.17 -0.72
N SER A 44 -8.55 6.46 -0.33
CA SER A 44 -8.50 5.01 -0.07
C SER A 44 -8.02 4.23 -1.30
N GLY A 45 -8.56 4.53 -2.48
CA GLY A 45 -8.14 3.92 -3.75
C GLY A 45 -6.66 4.13 -4.04
N ALA A 46 -6.16 5.36 -3.91
CA ALA A 46 -4.75 5.68 -4.14
C ALA A 46 -3.81 4.91 -3.20
N TRP A 47 -4.16 4.77 -1.92
CA TRP A 47 -3.38 3.97 -0.98
C TRP A 47 -3.45 2.47 -1.28
N ALA A 48 -4.59 1.96 -1.76
CA ALA A 48 -4.71 0.57 -2.19
C ALA A 48 -3.82 0.26 -3.41
N ASP A 49 -3.76 1.17 -4.39
CA ASP A 49 -2.84 1.06 -5.53
C ASP A 49 -1.38 1.11 -5.08
N THR A 50 -1.06 1.99 -4.14
CA THR A 50 0.28 2.08 -3.54
C THR A 50 0.69 0.76 -2.88
N ALA A 51 -0.23 0.13 -2.12
CA ALA A 51 0.02 -1.17 -1.52
C ALA A 51 0.33 -2.25 -2.58
N ARG A 52 -0.42 -2.26 -3.70
CA ARG A 52 -0.19 -3.20 -4.82
C ARG A 52 1.18 -3.01 -5.46
N VAL A 53 1.62 -1.76 -5.63
CA VAL A 53 2.95 -1.44 -6.18
C VAL A 53 4.06 -1.99 -5.28
N TYR A 54 3.96 -1.78 -3.96
CA TYR A 54 4.96 -2.30 -3.03
C TYR A 54 4.95 -3.83 -2.94
N ILE A 55 3.79 -4.48 -3.06
CA ILE A 55 3.69 -5.94 -3.16
C ILE A 55 4.41 -6.45 -4.42
N ALA A 56 4.17 -5.80 -5.56
CA ALA A 56 4.86 -6.15 -6.81
C ALA A 56 6.38 -5.97 -6.68
N LEU A 57 6.83 -4.86 -6.08
CA LEU A 57 8.24 -4.63 -5.81
C LEU A 57 8.85 -5.69 -4.89
N ALA A 58 8.14 -6.08 -3.83
CA ALA A 58 8.60 -7.15 -2.94
C ALA A 58 8.74 -8.49 -3.66
N ALA A 59 7.86 -8.78 -4.62
CA ALA A 59 7.95 -9.99 -5.45
C ALA A 59 9.18 -9.96 -6.37
N GLU A 60 9.45 -8.82 -7.01
CA GLU A 60 10.64 -8.63 -7.85
C GLU A 60 11.94 -8.75 -7.03
N LEU A 61 11.98 -8.14 -5.84
CA LEU A 61 13.13 -8.22 -4.94
C LEU A 61 13.37 -9.65 -4.42
N ALA A 62 12.33 -10.47 -4.30
CA ALA A 62 12.47 -11.88 -3.95
C ALA A 62 13.03 -12.73 -5.08
N ALA A 63 12.88 -12.28 -6.34
CA ALA A 63 13.33 -12.99 -7.52
C ALA A 63 14.79 -12.68 -7.91
N GLN A 64 15.41 -11.66 -7.29
CA GLN A 64 16.81 -11.33 -7.54
C GLN A 64 17.72 -12.43 -6.94
N PRO A 65 18.56 -13.08 -7.76
CA PRO A 65 19.51 -14.05 -7.24
C PRO A 65 20.49 -13.34 -6.32
N VAL A 66 20.80 -13.97 -5.18
CA VAL A 66 21.94 -13.56 -4.36
C VAL A 66 23.17 -13.78 -5.24
N THR A 67 23.71 -12.71 -5.83
CA THR A 67 25.03 -12.75 -6.44
C THR A 67 26.03 -13.01 -5.32
N ASP A 68 26.27 -14.29 -5.05
CA ASP A 68 27.46 -14.75 -4.35
C ASP A 68 28.65 -14.39 -5.25
N GLU A 69 29.27 -13.24 -5.00
CA GLU A 69 30.67 -13.00 -5.39
C GLU A 69 31.55 -13.93 -4.53
N THR A 70 31.45 -15.23 -4.78
CA THR A 70 32.47 -16.20 -4.39
C THR A 70 33.14 -16.66 -5.67
N THR A 71 34.11 -15.89 -6.17
CA THR A 71 35.34 -16.42 -6.77
C THR A 71 36.31 -15.27 -6.95
N GLU A 72 37.41 -15.25 -6.18
CA GLU A 72 38.73 -15.04 -6.77
C GLU A 72 39.77 -15.67 -5.84
N ASP A 73 40.53 -16.60 -6.46
CA ASP A 73 41.60 -17.45 -5.92
C ASP A 73 42.82 -16.66 -5.40
#